data_AF-A0A8T0F7V8-F1
#
_entry.id   AF-A0A8T0F7V8-F1
#
_cell.length_a   1.000
_cell.length_b   1.000
_cell.length_c   1.000
_cell.angle_alpha   90.00
_cell.angle_beta   90.00
_cell.angle_gamma   90.00
#
_symmetry.space_group_name_H-M   'P 1'
#
loop_
_entity.id
_entity.type
_entity.pdbx_description
1 polymer ?
#
loop_
_entity_poly.entity_id
_entity_poly.type
_entity_poly.pdbx_seq_one_letter_code
_entity_poly.pdbx_strand_id
1 'polypeptide(L)' 'MKSMDELQPDLRELYDTMCRLNLLPADFEGKQKVHEWLQTMSQMAASDELTESQVRQFIFDLESAYSSFNRLLHES' A
#
# COMPACT_ATOMS: atom_id res chain seq x y z
N MET A 1 3.96 -1.90 18.28
CA MET A 1 3.22 -1.65 17.02
C MET A 1 3.33 -2.95 16.23
N LYS A 2 3.01 -3.03 14.93
CA LYS A 2 3.53 -4.14 14.11
C LYS A 2 4.91 -3.73 13.58
N SER A 3 5.89 -4.62 13.61
CA SER A 3 7.23 -4.38 13.06
C SER A 3 7.25 -4.56 11.53
N MET A 4 8.35 -4.14 10.89
CA MET A 4 8.46 -4.17 9.42
C MET A 4 8.30 -5.57 8.83
N ASP A 5 8.87 -6.58 9.47
CA ASP A 5 8.74 -7.99 9.06
C ASP A 5 7.30 -8.51 9.14
N GLU A 6 6.45 -7.92 9.99
CA GLU A 6 5.03 -8.25 10.08
C GLU A 6 4.17 -7.48 9.07
N LEU A 7 4.57 -6.28 8.64
CA LEU A 7 3.78 -5.41 7.74
C LEU A 7 4.13 -5.59 6.26
N GLN A 8 5.42 -5.72 5.95
CA GLN A 8 5.91 -5.73 4.58
C GLN A 8 5.37 -6.91 3.73
N PRO A 9 5.22 -8.15 4.26
CA PRO A 9 4.68 -9.26 3.48
C PRO A 9 3.24 -9.01 3.00
N ASP A 10 2.35 -8.55 3.88
CA ASP A 10 0.95 -8.26 3.54
C ASP A 10 0.86 -7.14 2.47
N LEU A 11 1.68 -6.09 2.62
CA LEU A 11 1.71 -4.99 1.67
C LEU A 11 2.27 -5.42 0.30
N ARG A 12 3.24 -6.34 0.28
CA ARG A 12 3.78 -6.93 -0.96
C ARG A 12 2.71 -7.71 -1.68
N GLU A 13 1.96 -8.55 -0.96
CA GLU A 13 0.88 -9.34 -1.54
C GLU A 13 -0.22 -8.44 -2.13
N LEU A 14 -0.57 -7.34 -1.45
CA LEU A 14 -1.49 -6.33 -1.97
C LEU A 14 -0.97 -5.75 -3.29
N TYR A 15 0.28 -5.29 -3.34
CA TYR A 15 0.88 -4.73 -4.55
C TYR A 15 0.88 -5.72 -5.71
N ASP A 16 1.29 -6.96 -5.46
CA ASP A 16 1.36 -7.99 -6.48
C ASP A 16 -0.05 -8.35 -7.00
N THR A 17 -1.06 -8.34 -6.12
CA THR A 17 -2.47 -8.50 -6.49
C THR A 17 -2.93 -7.36 -7.39
N MET A 18 -2.61 -6.11 -7.04
CA MET A 18 -2.90 -4.95 -7.89
C MET A 18 -2.19 -5.02 -9.25
N CYS A 19 -0.98 -5.58 -9.32
CA CYS A 19 -0.26 -5.77 -10.59
C CYS A 19 -0.96 -6.78 -11.52
N ARG A 20 -1.65 -7.78 -10.96
CA ARG A 20 -2.36 -8.81 -11.73
C ARG A 20 -3.78 -8.41 -12.14
N LEU A 21 -4.34 -7.38 -11.52
CA LEU A 21 -5.69 -6.89 -11.81
C LEU A 21 -5.70 -6.07 -13.11
N ASN A 22 -6.08 -6.70 -14.22
CA ASN A 22 -6.17 -6.05 -15.54
C ASN A 22 -7.19 -4.89 -15.60
N LEU A 23 -8.13 -4.82 -14.66
CA LEU A 23 -9.12 -3.74 -14.56
C LEU A 23 -8.51 -2.43 -14.01
N LEU A 24 -7.34 -2.50 -13.37
CA LEU A 24 -6.67 -1.31 -12.86
C LEU A 24 -5.96 -0.56 -14.01
N PRO A 25 -6.19 0.75 -14.16
CA PRO A 25 -5.40 1.60 -15.03
C PRO A 25 -3.92 1.50 -14.71
N ALA A 26 -3.06 1.64 -15.74
CA ALA A 26 -1.61 1.56 -15.56
C ALA A 26 -1.08 2.64 -14.60
N ASP A 27 -1.77 3.77 -14.51
CA ASP A 27 -1.53 4.94 -13.68
C ASP A 27 -2.39 4.98 -12.41
N PHE A 28 -2.98 3.85 -12.00
CA PHE A 28 -3.82 3.80 -10.79
C PHE A 28 -3.02 4.26 -9.55
N GLU A 29 -3.37 5.43 -9.02
CA GLU A 29 -2.66 6.11 -7.93
C GLU A 29 -2.46 5.22 -6.70
N GLY A 30 -3.48 4.45 -6.33
CA GLY A 30 -3.39 3.54 -5.18
C GLY A 30 -2.26 2.51 -5.31
N LYS A 31 -1.99 2.04 -6.54
CA LYS A 31 -0.88 1.10 -6.82
C LYS A 31 0.47 1.78 -6.61
N GLN A 32 0.59 3.03 -7.04
CA GLN A 32 1.80 3.82 -6.84
C GLN A 32 2.06 4.06 -5.34
N LYS A 33 1.02 4.42 -4.57
CA LYS A 33 1.14 4.64 -3.12
C LYS A 33 1.59 3.39 -2.36
N VAL A 34 1.00 2.23 -2.66
CA VAL A 34 1.43 0.96 -2.08
C VAL A 34 2.90 0.65 -2.41
N HIS A 35 3.34 0.95 -3.64
CA HIS A 35 4.74 0.77 -4.04
C HIS A 35 5.70 1.69 -3.27
N GLU A 36 5.36 2.97 -3.11
CA GLU A 36 6.14 3.96 -2.36
C GLU A 36 6.34 3.52 -0.89
N TRP A 37 5.29 2.97 -0.28
CA TRP A 37 5.39 2.39 1.05
C TRP A 37 6.30 1.18 1.07
N LEU A 38 6.17 0.23 0.13
CA LEU A 38 7.08 -0.93 0.04
C LEU A 38 8.55 -0.51 -0.13
N GLN A 39 8.82 0.55 -0.89
CA GLN A 39 10.18 1.11 -1.02
C GLN A 39 10.67 1.67 0.32
N THR A 40 9.84 2.43 1.02
CA THR A 40 10.14 2.93 2.37
C THR A 40 10.45 1.77 3.32
N MET A 41 9.60 0.73 3.32
CA MET A 41 9.76 -0.44 4.17
C MET A 41 11.02 -1.25 3.84
N SER A 42 11.45 -1.28 2.57
CA SER A 42 12.65 -2.00 2.14
C SER A 42 13.97 -1.39 2.64
N GLN A 43 13.94 -0.14 3.09
CA GLN A 43 15.09 0.57 3.64
C GLN A 43 15.21 0.42 5.17
N MET A 44 14.25 -0.26 5.80
CA MET A 44 14.17 -0.45 7.25
C MET A 44 14.65 -1.84 7.64
N ALA A 45 15.18 -1.97 8.86
CA ALA A 45 15.46 -3.29 9.41
C ALA A 45 14.15 -4.03 9.73
N ALA A 46 14.20 -5.36 9.71
CA ALA A 46 13.04 -6.21 10.02
C ALA A 46 12.36 -5.85 11.35
N SER A 47 13.16 -5.49 12.36
CA SER A 47 12.70 -5.12 13.71
C SER A 47 12.27 -3.66 13.86
N ASP A 48 12.44 -2.82 12.84
CA ASP A 48 12.03 -1.42 12.94
C ASP A 48 10.50 -1.31 13.00
N GLU A 49 10.02 -0.18 13.47
CA GLU A 49 8.59 0.17 13.44
C GLU A 49 8.43 1.51 12.72
N LEU A 50 7.28 1.69 12.05
CA LEU A 50 6.89 3.00 11.53
C LEU A 50 6.70 3.97 12.69
N THR A 51 7.14 5.22 12.54
CA THR A 51 6.81 6.28 13.51
C THR A 51 5.31 6.57 13.52
N GLU A 52 4.78 7.17 14.60
CA GLU A 52 3.34 7.51 14.67
C GLU A 52 2.85 8.37 13.49
N SER A 53 3.68 9.29 12.99
CA SER A 53 3.34 10.12 11.83
C SER A 53 3.31 9.29 10.54
N GLN A 54 4.27 8.38 10.36
CA GLN A 54 4.27 7.45 9.23
C GLN A 54 3.05 6.53 9.27
N VAL A 55 2.65 6.02 10.44
CA VAL A 55 1.44 5.20 10.59
C VAL A 55 0.19 5.98 10.14
N ARG A 56 0.03 7.24 10.58
CA ARG A 56 -1.12 8.07 10.16
C ARG A 56 -1.13 8.31 8.65
N GLN A 57 0.04 8.61 8.06
CA GLN A 57 0.13 8.81 6.62
C GLN A 57 -0.14 7.50 5.85
N PHE A 58 0.38 6.37 6.33
CA PHE A 58 0.17 5.05 5.74
C PHE A 58 -1.32 4.68 5.71
N ILE A 59 -2.01 4.87 6.83
CA ILE A 59 -3.46 4.62 6.91
C ILE A 59 -4.22 5.51 5.94
N PHE A 60 -3.93 6.82 5.93
CA PHE A 60 -4.59 7.76 5.01
C PHE A 60 -4.38 7.37 3.54
N ASP A 61 -3.15 7.04 3.15
CA ASP A 61 -2.83 6.64 1.77
C ASP A 61 -3.55 5.35 1.38
N LEU A 62 -3.65 4.36 2.28
CA LEU A 62 -4.39 3.12 2.04
C LEU A 62 -5.91 3.34 1.95
N GLU A 63 -6.47 4.18 2.82
CA GLU A 63 -7.91 4.53 2.76
C GLU A 63 -8.26 5.26 1.46
N SER A 64 -7.38 6.16 1.01
CA SER A 64 -7.52 6.85 -0.27
C SER A 64 -7.44 5.87 -1.45
N ALA A 65 -6.43 4.98 -1.45
CA ALA A 65 -6.27 3.94 -2.46
C ALA A 65 -7.49 3.01 -2.54
N TYR A 66 -8.01 2.58 -1.39
CA TYR A 66 -9.20 1.74 -1.30
C TYR A 66 -10.47 2.46 -1.79
N SER A 67 -10.63 3.74 -1.44
CA SER A 67 -11.75 4.55 -1.92
C SER A 67 -11.73 4.72 -3.44
N SER A 68 -10.57 5.03 -4.01
CA SER A 68 -10.36 5.10 -5.46
C SER A 68 -10.61 3.76 -6.16
N PHE A 69 -10.19 2.66 -5.54
CA PHE A 69 -10.45 1.31 -6.04
C PHE A 69 -11.95 0.99 -6.07
N ASN A 70 -12.68 1.25 -4.98
CA ASN A 70 -14.13 1.03 -4.94
C ASN A 70 -14.88 1.88 -5.96
N ARG A 71 -14.49 3.14 -6.11
CA ARG A 71 -15.06 4.01 -7.14
C ARG A 71 -14.89 3.40 -8.53
N LEU A 72 -13.70 2.89 -8.84
CA LEU A 72 -13.43 2.22 -10.10
C LEU A 72 -14.31 0.97 -10.30
N LEU A 73 -14.49 0.15 -9.27
CA LEU A 73 -15.38 -1.02 -9.35
C LEU A 73 -16.86 -0.65 -9.57
N HIS A 74 -17.30 0.50 -9.06
CA HIS A 74 -18.68 0.97 -9.21
C HIS A 74 -18.91 1.80 -10.49
N GLU A 75 -17.85 2.33 -11.11
CA GLU A 75 -17.88 3.00 -12.41
C GLU A 75 -17.75 2.00 -13.59
N SER A 76 -17.44 0.73 -13.32
CA SER A 76 -17.26 -0.36 -14.30
C SER A 76 -18.55 -1.09 -14.66
#